data_AF-A0A850GKA6-F1
#
_entry.id   AF-A0A850GKA6-F1
#
_cell.length_a   1.000
_cell.length_b   1.000
_cell.length_c   1.000
_cell.angle_alpha   90.00
_cell.angle_beta   90.00
_cell.angle_gamma   90.00
#
_symmetry.space_group_name_H-M   'P 1'
#
loop_
_entity.id
_entity.type
_entity.pdbx_description
1 polymer ?
#
loop_
_entity_poly.entity_id
_entity_poly.type
_entity_poly.pdbx_seq_one_letter_code
_entity_poly.pdbx_strand_id
1 'polypeptide(L)'
;MKSIAKLLLVAPLLVSAGCSFMARSADDYRQVTRELVGTRTPDIKDCYDVALQTNETVGGQVVVNFTVEKKTGKIMNPAVDQSQTTAPAELGECVVDAIGGLQLDPADARDGVASFTWDFEAGAPAAPADAELEPAEG
;
A
#
# COMPACT_ATOMS: atom_id res chain seq x y z
N MET A 1 -25.26 39.77 -51.01
CA MET A 1 -24.35 38.69 -51.49
C MET A 1 -22.94 39.26 -51.40
N LYS A 2 -21.95 38.73 -50.65
CA LYS A 2 -21.55 37.34 -50.44
C LYS A 2 -20.62 37.24 -49.19
N SER A 3 -21.02 36.39 -48.25
CA SER A 3 -20.26 35.52 -47.35
C SER A 3 -19.10 36.03 -46.46
N ILE A 4 -19.40 35.94 -45.16
CA ILE A 4 -18.53 35.79 -44.00
C ILE A 4 -17.69 34.50 -44.13
N ALA A 5 -16.38 34.55 -43.83
CA ALA A 5 -15.59 33.36 -43.56
C ALA A 5 -14.59 33.65 -42.42
N LYS A 6 -15.06 33.48 -41.18
CA LYS A 6 -14.22 33.36 -39.98
C LYS A 6 -13.58 31.96 -40.01
N LEU A 7 -12.30 31.87 -40.36
CA LEU A 7 -11.54 30.63 -40.27
C LEU A 7 -11.07 30.45 -38.83
N LEU A 8 -11.92 29.84 -37.99
CA LEU A 8 -11.54 29.34 -36.67
C LEU A 8 -10.68 28.09 -36.87
N LEU A 9 -9.37 28.21 -36.61
CA LEU A 9 -8.43 27.10 -36.54
C LEU A 9 -8.64 26.42 -35.18
N VAL A 10 -9.51 25.40 -35.15
CA VAL A 10 -9.75 24.55 -33.98
C VAL A 10 -8.58 23.57 -33.87
N ALA A 11 -7.76 23.75 -32.84
CA ALA A 11 -6.69 22.81 -32.49
C ALA A 11 -7.31 21.51 -31.94
N PRO A 12 -6.99 20.32 -32.50
CA PRO A 12 -7.42 19.06 -31.92
C PRO A 12 -6.53 18.72 -30.72
N LEU A 13 -6.98 19.08 -29.51
CA LEU A 13 -6.51 18.47 -28.27
C LEU A 13 -7.08 17.04 -28.20
N LEU A 14 -6.44 16.09 -28.89
CA LEU A 14 -6.62 14.67 -28.65
C LEU A 14 -5.98 14.33 -27.29
N VAL A 15 -6.69 14.62 -26.21
CA VAL A 15 -6.42 13.97 -24.92
C VAL A 15 -6.89 12.53 -25.07
N SER A 16 -6.01 11.68 -25.59
CA SER A 16 -6.18 10.24 -25.50
C SER A 16 -6.10 9.84 -24.03
N ALA A 17 -7.23 9.94 -23.33
CA ALA A 17 -7.50 9.12 -22.16
C ALA A 17 -7.64 7.67 -22.66
N GLY A 18 -6.53 7.09 -23.10
CA GLY A 18 -6.45 5.67 -23.38
C GLY A 18 -6.70 4.96 -22.06
N CYS A 19 -7.70 4.08 -22.02
CA CYS A 19 -7.80 3.05 -20.99
C CYS A 19 -6.46 2.32 -20.98
N SER A 20 -5.56 2.75 -20.11
CA SER A 20 -4.25 2.14 -19.94
C SER A 20 -4.53 0.85 -19.18
N PHE A 21 -4.87 -0.21 -19.93
CA PHE A 21 -4.87 -1.56 -19.41
C PHE A 21 -3.39 -1.91 -19.15
N MET A 22 -2.85 -1.39 -18.05
CA MET A 22 -1.52 -1.73 -17.58
C MET A 22 -1.55 -3.23 -17.27
N ALA A 23 -0.86 -4.02 -18.07
CA ALA A 23 -0.53 -5.40 -17.75
C ALA A 23 0.93 -5.40 -17.32
N ARG A 24 1.17 -5.13 -16.03
CA ARG A 24 2.53 -5.03 -15.49
C ARG A 24 3.27 -6.37 -15.57
N SER A 25 4.60 -6.35 -15.66
CA SER A 25 5.36 -7.57 -15.42
C SER A 25 5.18 -8.03 -13.96
N ALA A 26 5.50 -9.28 -13.65
CA ALA A 26 5.41 -9.76 -12.27
C ALA A 26 6.34 -8.98 -11.32
N ASP A 27 7.51 -8.54 -11.81
CA ASP A 27 8.46 -7.73 -11.05
C ASP A 27 7.92 -6.32 -10.77
N ASP A 28 7.42 -5.62 -11.80
CA ASP A 28 6.82 -4.30 -11.63
C ASP A 28 5.64 -4.37 -10.66
N TYR A 29 4.82 -5.42 -10.78
CA TYR A 29 3.67 -5.64 -9.92
C TYR A 29 4.06 -5.81 -8.45
N ARG A 30 5.09 -6.63 -8.18
CA ARG A 30 5.66 -6.80 -6.83
C ARG A 30 6.18 -5.48 -6.27
N GLN A 31 6.87 -4.69 -7.10
CA GLN A 31 7.42 -3.41 -6.67
C GLN A 31 6.32 -2.42 -6.28
N VAL A 32 5.36 -2.15 -7.16
CA VAL A 32 4.30 -1.16 -6.87
C VAL A 32 3.40 -1.60 -5.72
N THR A 33 3.18 -2.90 -5.56
CA THR A 33 2.41 -3.43 -4.42
C THR A 33 3.20 -3.27 -3.11
N ARG A 34 4.51 -3.51 -3.13
CA ARG A 34 5.39 -3.23 -1.97
C ARG A 34 5.39 -1.75 -1.61
N GLU A 35 5.48 -0.87 -2.59
CA GLU A 35 5.43 0.58 -2.37
C GLU A 35 4.08 0.99 -1.77
N LEU A 36 2.97 0.48 -2.32
CA LEU A 36 1.61 0.73 -1.81
C LEU A 36 1.45 0.26 -0.36
N VAL A 37 1.83 -0.98 -0.05
CA VAL A 37 1.76 -1.52 1.31
C VAL A 37 2.72 -0.79 2.25
N GLY A 38 3.89 -0.38 1.77
CA GLY A 38 4.87 0.40 2.52
C GLY A 38 4.35 1.78 2.95
N THR A 39 3.32 2.34 2.30
CA THR A 39 2.67 3.57 2.78
C THR A 39 2.01 3.40 4.15
N ARG A 40 1.74 2.15 4.56
CA ARG A 40 1.17 1.81 5.87
C ARG A 40 2.20 1.54 6.93
N THR A 41 3.50 1.68 6.65
CA THR A 41 4.54 1.49 7.67
C THR A 41 4.27 2.24 8.99
N PRO A 42 3.77 3.50 9.01
CA PRO A 42 3.37 4.16 10.25
C PRO A 42 2.24 3.42 10.99
N ASP A 43 1.14 3.09 10.29
CA ASP A 43 0.01 2.37 10.87
C ASP A 43 0.44 0.98 11.42
N ILE A 44 1.32 0.28 10.71
CA ILE A 44 1.88 -1.02 11.11
C ILE A 44 2.80 -0.89 12.33
N LYS A 45 3.56 0.20 12.42
CA LYS A 45 4.36 0.51 13.60
C LYS A 45 3.47 0.78 14.81
N ASP A 46 2.38 1.52 14.64
CA ASP A 46 1.44 1.78 15.72
C ASP A 46 0.81 0.48 16.24
N CYS A 47 0.47 -0.46 15.34
CA CYS A 47 0.03 -1.81 15.71
C CYS A 47 1.05 -2.53 16.61
N TYR A 48 2.34 -2.43 16.25
CA TYR A 48 3.41 -3.05 17.03
C TYR A 48 3.64 -2.36 18.37
N ASP A 49 3.60 -1.03 18.42
CA ASP A 49 3.78 -0.25 19.65
C ASP A 49 2.64 -0.53 20.64
N VAL A 50 1.40 -0.75 20.17
CA VAL A 50 0.28 -1.22 21.02
C VAL A 50 0.52 -2.63 21.54
N ALA A 51 1.04 -3.53 20.71
CA ALA A 51 1.37 -4.89 21.15
C ALA A 51 2.47 -4.87 22.23
N LEU A 52 3.49 -4.02 22.09
CA LEU A 52 4.58 -3.85 23.04
C LEU A 52 4.11 -3.35 24.41
N GLN A 53 3.08 -2.50 24.46
CA GLN A 53 2.48 -2.06 25.73
C GLN A 53 1.86 -3.21 26.54
N THR A 54 1.43 -4.27 25.84
CA THR A 54 0.84 -5.46 26.47
C THR A 54 1.90 -6.51 26.77
N ASN A 55 2.90 -6.65 25.90
CA ASN A 55 3.99 -7.60 26.04
C ASN A 55 5.28 -7.03 25.42
N GLU A 56 6.21 -6.61 26.27
CA GLU A 56 7.49 -6.00 25.88
C GLU A 56 8.42 -6.95 25.11
N THR A 57 8.12 -8.25 25.13
CA THR A 57 8.84 -9.29 24.40
C THR A 57 8.14 -9.71 23.12
N VAL A 58 7.07 -9.01 22.71
CA VAL A 58 6.34 -9.33 21.49
C VAL A 58 7.22 -9.14 20.26
N GLY A 59 7.24 -10.17 19.44
CA GLY A 59 7.98 -10.22 18.18
C GLY A 59 7.56 -11.44 17.40
N GLY A 60 8.24 -11.68 16.28
CA GLY A 60 7.91 -12.74 15.34
C GLY A 60 7.44 -12.16 14.01
N GLN A 61 6.86 -13.04 13.20
CA GLN A 61 6.54 -12.76 11.83
C GLN A 61 5.03 -12.70 11.65
N VAL A 62 4.54 -11.70 10.92
CA VAL A 62 3.18 -11.63 10.40
C VAL A 62 3.24 -11.81 8.89
N VAL A 63 2.53 -12.81 8.38
CA VAL A 63 2.35 -13.02 6.95
C VAL A 63 0.90 -12.77 6.60
N VAL A 64 0.64 -11.85 5.67
CA VAL A 64 -0.71 -11.54 5.21
C VAL A 64 -0.83 -11.85 3.72
N ASN A 65 -1.86 -12.61 3.39
CA ASN A 65 -2.26 -12.92 2.03
C ASN A 65 -3.42 -12.00 1.63
N PHE A 66 -3.36 -11.44 0.44
CA PHE A 66 -4.44 -10.62 -0.10
C PHE A 66 -4.51 -10.71 -1.62
N THR A 67 -5.67 -10.35 -2.17
CA THR A 67 -5.88 -10.26 -3.62
C THR A 67 -6.08 -8.81 -3.99
N VAL A 68 -5.39 -8.35 -5.02
CA VAL A 68 -5.63 -7.05 -5.63
C VAL A 68 -6.55 -7.25 -6.83
N GLU A 69 -7.73 -6.65 -6.77
CA GLU A 69 -8.76 -6.79 -7.80
C GLU A 69 -8.31 -6.11 -9.10
N LYS A 70 -8.45 -6.81 -10.23
CA LYS A 70 -8.23 -6.21 -11.55
C LYS A 70 -9.14 -5.00 -11.79
N LYS A 71 -8.69 -4.08 -12.65
CA LYS A 71 -9.40 -2.86 -13.09
C LYS A 71 -9.67 -1.83 -12.00
N THR A 72 -9.76 -2.22 -10.73
CA THR A 72 -9.93 -1.29 -9.60
C THR A 72 -8.62 -1.12 -8.82
N GLY A 73 -7.78 -2.16 -8.75
CA GLY A 73 -6.56 -2.17 -7.97
C GLY A 73 -6.79 -2.28 -6.47
N LYS A 74 -8.03 -2.53 -6.01
CA LYS A 74 -8.34 -2.59 -4.58
C LYS A 74 -7.79 -3.85 -3.94
N ILE A 75 -7.19 -3.71 -2.76
CA ILE A 75 -6.84 -4.84 -1.90
C ILE A 75 -8.14 -5.44 -1.34
N MET A 76 -8.33 -6.72 -1.60
CA MET A 76 -9.49 -7.53 -1.27
C MET A 76 -9.05 -8.71 -0.43
N ASN A 77 -9.90 -9.06 0.54
CA ASN A 77 -9.74 -10.21 1.43
C ASN A 77 -8.34 -10.31 2.08
N PRO A 78 -7.80 -9.23 2.69
CA PRO A 78 -6.57 -9.35 3.45
C PRO A 78 -6.81 -10.30 4.64
N ALA A 79 -5.95 -11.30 4.79
CA ALA A 79 -6.07 -12.31 5.83
C ALA A 79 -4.69 -12.79 6.27
N VAL A 80 -4.53 -12.97 7.58
CA VAL A 80 -3.30 -13.53 8.17
C VAL A 80 -3.15 -15.00 7.78
N ASP A 81 -1.96 -15.36 7.31
CA ASP A 81 -1.56 -16.75 7.15
C ASP A 81 -1.13 -17.32 8.50
N GLN A 82 -2.06 -17.97 9.20
CA GLN A 82 -1.80 -18.57 10.50
C GLN A 82 -0.74 -19.68 10.46
N SER A 83 -0.46 -20.25 9.29
CA SER A 83 0.54 -21.32 9.15
C SER A 83 1.96 -20.78 9.01
N GLN A 84 2.13 -19.51 8.65
CA GLN A 84 3.42 -18.84 8.47
C GLN A 84 3.65 -17.72 9.50
N THR A 85 2.59 -17.26 10.17
CA THR A 85 2.64 -16.23 11.20
C THR A 85 3.05 -16.83 12.54
N THR A 86 4.05 -16.22 13.18
CA THR A 86 4.52 -16.57 14.53
C THR A 86 4.21 -15.49 15.57
N ALA A 87 3.89 -14.28 15.11
CA ALA A 87 3.44 -13.20 15.98
C ALA A 87 2.02 -13.45 16.55
N PRO A 88 1.63 -12.75 17.62
CA PRO A 88 0.28 -12.87 18.19
C PRO A 88 -0.82 -12.48 17.19
N ALA A 89 -2.00 -13.11 17.35
CA ALA A 89 -3.14 -12.88 16.49
C ALA A 89 -3.57 -11.41 16.45
N GLU A 90 -3.53 -10.72 17.60
CA GLU A 90 -3.91 -9.31 17.73
C GLU A 90 -3.05 -8.39 16.85
N LEU A 91 -1.74 -8.67 16.76
CA LEU A 91 -0.84 -7.92 15.89
C LEU A 91 -1.16 -8.19 14.41
N GLY A 92 -1.42 -9.46 14.06
CA GLY A 92 -1.80 -9.84 12.70
C GLY A 92 -3.11 -9.20 12.23
N GLU A 93 -4.13 -9.13 13.10
CA GLU A 93 -5.41 -8.48 12.81
C GLU A 93 -5.23 -6.97 12.58
N CYS A 94 -4.44 -6.30 13.43
CA CYS A 94 -4.14 -4.87 13.25
C CYS A 94 -3.43 -4.60 11.91
N VAL A 95 -2.48 -5.46 11.52
CA VAL A 95 -1.80 -5.37 10.22
C VAL A 95 -2.78 -5.52 9.05
N VAL A 96 -3.71 -6.47 9.15
CA VAL A 96 -4.76 -6.71 8.14
C VAL A 96 -5.65 -5.47 7.97
N ASP A 97 -6.06 -4.87 9.08
CA ASP A 97 -6.90 -3.68 9.06
C ASP A 97 -6.17 -2.46 8.48
N ALA A 98 -4.88 -2.31 8.80
CA ALA A 98 -4.05 -1.20 8.29
C ALA A 98 -3.87 -1.24 6.76
N ILE A 99 -3.73 -2.43 6.16
CA ILE A 99 -3.62 -2.57 4.70
C ILE A 99 -4.98 -2.65 4.00
N GLY A 100 -6.06 -2.80 4.76
CA GLY A 100 -7.43 -2.84 4.28
C GLY A 100 -7.79 -1.58 3.49
N GLY A 101 -8.46 -1.77 2.35
CA GLY A 101 -8.96 -0.65 1.54
C GLY A 101 -7.90 0.11 0.74
N LEU A 102 -6.63 -0.28 0.80
CA LEU A 102 -5.60 0.23 -0.11
C LEU A 102 -5.99 -0.05 -1.57
N GLN A 103 -5.60 0.86 -2.45
CA GLN A 103 -5.90 0.78 -3.87
C GLN A 103 -4.66 1.09 -4.70
N LEU A 104 -4.31 0.17 -5.58
CA LEU A 104 -3.27 0.34 -6.57
C LEU A 104 -3.77 1.20 -7.73
N ASP A 105 -3.08 2.30 -7.99
CA ASP A 105 -3.36 3.22 -9.10
C ASP A 105 -2.08 3.44 -9.94
N PRO A 106 -2.08 3.18 -11.26
CA PRO A 106 -3.18 2.63 -12.06
C PRO A 106 -3.48 1.17 -11.72
N ALA A 107 -4.74 0.78 -11.87
CA ALA A 107 -5.16 -0.61 -11.70
C ALA A 107 -4.57 -1.52 -12.80
N ASP A 108 -4.37 -2.80 -12.48
CA ASP A 108 -3.88 -3.78 -13.46
C ASP A 108 -5.03 -4.45 -14.22
N ALA A 109 -4.75 -4.96 -15.42
CA ALA A 109 -5.71 -5.74 -16.20
C ALA A 109 -5.99 -7.13 -15.60
N ARG A 110 -5.13 -7.62 -14.69
CA ARG A 110 -5.22 -8.95 -14.06
C ARG A 110 -5.34 -8.85 -12.55
N ASP A 111 -5.96 -9.89 -11.97
CA ASP A 111 -5.99 -10.06 -10.53
C ASP A 111 -4.57 -10.41 -10.05
N GLY A 112 -4.13 -9.79 -8.96
CA GLY A 112 -2.84 -10.08 -8.34
C GLY A 112 -3.03 -10.77 -7.01
N VAL A 113 -2.44 -11.94 -6.83
CA VAL A 113 -2.37 -12.59 -5.53
C VAL A 113 -1.01 -12.26 -4.93
N ALA A 114 -1.01 -11.69 -3.73
CA ALA A 114 0.20 -11.28 -3.04
C ALA A 114 0.22 -11.83 -1.62
N SER A 115 1.43 -12.13 -1.16
CA SER A 115 1.73 -12.42 0.22
C SER A 115 2.80 -11.44 0.66
N PHE A 116 2.59 -10.79 1.81
CA PHE A 116 3.54 -9.84 2.36
C PHE A 116 3.88 -10.23 3.79
N THR A 117 5.15 -10.06 4.13
CA THR A 117 5.72 -10.49 5.40
C THR A 117 6.25 -9.28 6.13
N TRP A 118 5.88 -9.15 7.40
CA TRP A 118 6.44 -8.19 8.34
C TRP A 118 7.12 -8.96 9.47
N ASP A 119 8.37 -8.60 9.73
CA ASP A 119 9.15 -9.15 10.84
C ASP A 119 9.22 -8.10 11.95
N PHE A 120 8.83 -8.51 13.16
CA PHE A 120 8.83 -7.69 14.36
C PHE A 120 9.88 -8.25 15.34
N GLU A 121 10.84 -7.41 15.73
CA GLU A 121 11.94 -7.81 16.60
C GLU A 121 11.58 -7.64 18.07
N ALA A 122 11.52 -8.75 18.82
CA ALA A 122 11.26 -8.71 20.26
C ALA A 122 12.29 -7.82 21.00
N GLY A 123 11.78 -6.82 21.74
CA GLY A 123 12.62 -5.89 22.49
C GLY A 123 13.24 -4.75 21.67
N ALA A 124 12.82 -4.55 20.42
CA ALA A 124 13.14 -3.30 19.73
C ALA A 124 12.44 -2.14 20.48
N PRO A 125 13.18 -1.11 20.94
CA PRO A 125 12.57 -0.01 21.66
C PRO A 125 11.54 0.66 20.76
N ALA A 126 10.33 0.90 21.28
CA ALA A 126 9.38 1.80 20.67
C ALA A 126 10.13 3.10 20.34
N ALA A 127 10.35 3.38 19.05
CA ALA A 127 11.05 4.58 18.65
C ALA A 127 10.40 5.77 19.39
N PRO A 128 11.19 6.59 20.11
CA PRO A 128 10.63 7.60 20.99
C PRO A 128 9.71 8.51 20.18
N ALA A 129 8.48 8.67 20.66
CA ALA A 129 7.42 9.48 20.04
C ALA A 129 7.75 10.99 19.98
N ASP A 130 8.93 11.40 20.47
CA ASP A 130 9.33 12.78 20.70
C ASP A 130 10.66 13.15 20.00
N ALA A 131 10.96 12.59 18.81
CA ALA A 131 11.95 13.23 17.93
C ALA A 131 11.33 14.46 17.25
N GLU A 132 10.94 15.42 18.10
CA GLU A 132 10.65 16.80 17.77
C GLU A 132 11.81 17.37 16.93
N LEU A 133 11.40 17.97 15.81
CA LEU A 133 12.13 18.89 14.96
C LEU A 133 13.17 19.75 15.71
N GLU A 134 14.45 19.39 15.66
CA GLU A 134 15.51 20.37 15.87
C GLU A 134 15.84 21.03 14.52
N PRO A 135 15.67 22.37 14.37
CA PRO A 135 16.07 23.07 13.16
C PRO A 135 17.60 23.15 13.10
N ALA A 136 18.18 22.69 11.99
CA ALA A 136 19.58 22.90 11.70
C ALA A 136 19.84 24.40 11.42
N GLU A 137 20.42 25.11 12.37
CA GLU A 137 21.10 26.38 12.12
C GLU A 137 22.60 26.12 11.94
N GLY A 138 23.12 26.50 10.78
CA GLY A 138 24.55 26.47 10.43
C GLY A 138 24.82 27.36 9.23
#